data_AF-A0A831X055-F1
#
_entry.id   AF-A0A831X055-F1
#
_cell.length_a   1.000
_cell.length_b   1.000
_cell.length_c   1.000
_cell.angle_alpha   90.00
_cell.angle_beta   90.00
_cell.angle_gamma   90.00
#
_symmetry.space_group_name_H-M   'P 1'
#
loop_
_entity.id
_entity.type
_entity.pdbx_description
1 polymer ?
#
loop_
_entity_poly.entity_id
_entity_poly.type
_entity_poly.pdbx_seq_one_letter_code
_entity_poly.pdbx_strand_id
1 'polypeptide(L)'
;MTKDDLVYGLASFIVGFIISFLVVNWLNRSAPGPTIAQNAQQSGVQNKQLPPGHPPIDGEPAAGGGVSAEGVPIPPIGIPIKIQGPRIEDENKNIRELKGLPADQLQSIMQHFAKSLGVDCSYCHIQGAFEKDDKPAKLMARKMIKMVADMNKNYLGGAVTCFTCHQGSLKPKA
;
A
#
# COMPACT_ATOMS: atom_id res chain seq x y z
N MET A 1 53.06 -23.37 -29.85
CA MET A 1 52.09 -23.12 -28.77
C MET A 1 51.83 -24.46 -28.10
N THR A 2 52.56 -24.74 -27.02
CA THR A 2 52.56 -26.03 -26.34
C THR A 2 51.28 -26.16 -25.52
N LYS A 3 50.76 -27.38 -25.41
CA LYS A 3 49.48 -27.66 -24.72
C LYS A 3 49.48 -27.21 -23.26
N ASP A 4 50.66 -27.03 -22.68
CA ASP A 4 50.87 -26.61 -21.30
C ASP A 4 50.50 -25.13 -21.08
N ASP A 5 50.73 -24.24 -22.04
CA ASP A 5 50.39 -22.81 -21.91
C ASP A 5 48.88 -22.57 -21.86
N LEU A 6 48.10 -23.42 -22.56
CA LEU A 6 46.64 -23.36 -22.54
C LEU A 6 46.06 -23.88 -21.22
N VAL A 7 46.68 -24.91 -20.64
CA VAL A 7 46.25 -25.49 -19.37
C VAL A 7 46.56 -24.55 -18.20
N TYR A 8 47.75 -23.91 -18.20
CA TYR A 8 48.09 -22.89 -17.20
C TYR A 8 47.20 -21.64 -17.31
N GLY A 9 46.84 -21.24 -18.53
CA GLY A 9 45.87 -20.15 -18.75
C GLY A 9 44.50 -20.45 -18.14
N LEU A 10 43.93 -21.63 -18.44
CA LEU A 10 42.61 -22.02 -17.93
C LEU A 10 42.61 -22.24 -16.40
N ALA A 11 43.67 -22.84 -15.85
CA ALA A 11 43.81 -23.03 -14.40
C ALA A 11 43.87 -21.70 -13.64
N SER A 12 44.54 -20.68 -14.21
CA SER A 12 44.66 -19.36 -13.59
C SER A 12 43.32 -18.60 -13.52
N PHE A 13 42.47 -18.74 -14.55
CA PHE A 13 41.13 -18.15 -14.54
C PHE A 13 40.22 -18.78 -13.49
N ILE A 14 40.24 -20.11 -13.34
CA ILE A 14 39.39 -20.81 -12.37
C ILE A 14 39.79 -20.45 -10.94
N VAL A 15 41.09 -20.42 -10.64
CA VAL A 15 41.58 -20.04 -9.30
C VAL A 15 41.26 -18.57 -8.98
N GLY A 16 41.39 -17.66 -9.94
CA GLY A 16 41.04 -16.24 -9.77
C GLY A 16 39.54 -16.01 -9.52
N PHE A 17 38.67 -16.77 -10.18
CA PHE A 17 37.22 -16.71 -9.96
C PHE A 17 36.80 -17.23 -8.59
N ILE A 18 37.40 -18.32 -8.11
CA ILE A 18 37.11 -18.87 -6.78
C ILE A 18 37.56 -17.89 -5.69
N ILE A 19 38.76 -17.32 -5.81
CA ILE A 19 39.26 -16.34 -4.83
C ILE A 19 38.38 -15.07 -4.82
N SER A 20 37.98 -14.56 -5.99
CA SER A 20 37.08 -13.40 -6.06
C SER A 20 35.70 -13.69 -5.44
N PHE A 21 35.13 -14.87 -5.72
CA PHE A 21 33.83 -15.25 -5.17
C PHE A 21 33.87 -15.41 -3.65
N LEU A 22 34.95 -15.99 -3.11
CA LEU A 22 35.15 -16.10 -1.67
C LEU A 22 35.37 -14.75 -0.99
N VAL A 23 36.13 -13.84 -1.59
CA VAL A 23 36.33 -12.47 -1.06
C VAL A 23 35.04 -11.66 -1.07
N VAL A 24 34.25 -11.71 -2.15
CA VAL A 24 32.96 -11.01 -2.23
C VAL A 24 31.95 -11.59 -1.23
N ASN A 25 31.88 -12.92 -1.10
CA ASN A 25 30.99 -13.56 -0.14
C ASN A 25 31.41 -13.29 1.33
N TRP A 26 32.71 -13.18 1.60
CA TRP A 26 33.23 -12.82 2.93
C TRP A 26 32.95 -11.36 3.29
N LEU A 27 33.13 -10.42 2.34
CA LEU A 27 32.76 -9.01 2.53
C LEU A 27 31.25 -8.86 2.78
N ASN A 28 30.41 -9.63 2.09
CA ASN A 28 28.96 -9.58 2.25
C ASN A 28 28.45 -10.18 3.58
N ARG A 29 29.27 -10.99 4.26
CA ARG A 29 28.89 -11.66 5.53
C ARG A 29 29.21 -10.85 6.79
N SER A 30 29.90 -9.72 6.64
CA SER A 30 30.32 -8.86 7.76
C SER A 30 29.29 -7.78 8.13
N ALA A 31 28.11 -7.78 7.53
CA ALA A 31 27.02 -6.90 7.97
C ALA A 31 26.31 -7.52 9.18
N PRO A 32 26.38 -6.91 10.39
CA PRO A 32 25.53 -7.34 11.50
C PRO A 32 24.07 -7.08 11.10
N GLY A 33 23.30 -8.16 10.92
CA GLY A 33 21.86 -8.07 10.73
C GLY A 33 21.21 -7.41 11.96
N PRO A 34 20.09 -6.68 11.78
CA PRO A 34 19.38 -6.08 12.91
C PRO A 34 18.92 -7.19 13.86
N THR A 35 19.22 -7.03 15.14
CA THR A 35 18.77 -7.90 16.22
C THR A 35 17.25 -7.89 16.28
N ILE A 36 16.61 -8.88 15.67
CA ILE A 36 15.21 -9.19 15.90
C ILE A 36 15.13 -9.89 17.26
N ALA A 37 14.61 -9.16 18.24
CA ALA A 37 14.21 -9.70 19.52
C ALA A 37 13.27 -10.91 19.31
N GLN A 38 13.73 -12.09 19.73
CA GLN A 38 12.86 -13.22 19.95
C GLN A 38 12.03 -12.96 21.21
N ASN A 39 10.82 -12.44 21.04
CA ASN A 39 9.74 -12.69 21.99
C ASN A 39 8.41 -12.83 21.25
N ALA A 40 8.24 -14.00 20.64
CA ALA A 40 6.95 -14.51 20.25
C ALA A 40 6.77 -15.83 20.99
N GLN A 41 6.23 -15.78 22.21
CA GLN A 41 5.40 -16.86 22.72
C GLN A 41 4.46 -16.33 23.82
N GLN A 42 3.16 -16.28 23.49
CA GLN A 42 2.00 -16.34 24.39
C GLN A 42 1.83 -15.13 25.34
N SER A 43 0.74 -14.34 25.28
CA SER A 43 -0.60 -14.79 25.68
C SER A 43 -1.62 -13.63 25.54
N GLY A 44 -2.73 -13.87 24.84
CA GLY A 44 -4.07 -13.32 25.15
C GLY A 44 -4.36 -11.83 24.94
N VAL A 45 -4.81 -11.45 23.74
CA VAL A 45 -5.90 -10.45 23.62
C VAL A 45 -7.05 -11.15 22.93
N GLN A 46 -8.00 -11.55 23.77
CA GLN A 46 -9.23 -12.21 23.41
C GLN A 46 -10.00 -11.41 22.35
N ASN A 47 -10.64 -12.17 21.47
CA ASN A 47 -11.77 -11.76 20.64
C ASN A 47 -12.64 -10.72 21.34
N LYS A 48 -12.45 -9.43 20.99
CA LYS A 48 -13.23 -8.35 21.58
C LYS A 48 -14.52 -8.24 20.79
N GLN A 49 -15.56 -8.89 21.32
CA GLN A 49 -16.94 -8.70 20.92
C GLN A 49 -17.23 -7.20 20.81
N LEU A 50 -17.63 -6.77 19.60
CA LEU A 50 -17.96 -5.38 19.29
C LEU A 50 -19.13 -4.92 20.20
N PRO A 51 -19.11 -3.68 20.73
CA PRO A 51 -20.14 -3.21 21.65
C PRO A 51 -21.55 -3.23 21.02
N PRO A 52 -22.59 -3.55 21.82
CA PRO A 52 -23.98 -3.51 21.35
C PRO A 52 -24.42 -2.07 21.06
N GLY A 53 -25.14 -1.87 19.95
CA GLY A 53 -25.67 -0.55 19.56
C GLY A 53 -25.31 -0.06 18.16
N HIS A 54 -24.77 -0.91 17.27
CA HIS A 54 -24.73 -0.56 15.85
C HIS A 54 -26.17 -0.49 15.31
N PRO A 55 -26.53 0.55 14.54
CA PRO A 55 -27.84 0.60 13.90
C PRO A 55 -27.99 -0.59 12.93
N PRO A 56 -29.20 -1.12 12.74
CA PRO A 56 -29.47 -2.12 11.73
C PRO A 56 -29.00 -1.62 10.37
N ILE A 57 -28.27 -2.47 9.64
CA ILE A 57 -27.98 -2.31 8.22
C ILE A 57 -29.11 -3.01 7.46
N ASP A 58 -30.25 -2.35 7.38
CA ASP A 58 -31.37 -2.74 6.53
C ASP A 58 -31.21 -2.07 5.16
N GLY A 59 -30.61 -2.81 4.23
CA GLY A 59 -30.49 -2.35 2.85
C GLY A 59 -29.60 -3.23 1.97
N GLU A 60 -30.01 -4.46 1.71
CA GLU A 60 -29.59 -5.22 0.53
C GLU A 60 -30.82 -5.84 -0.12
N PRO A 61 -30.86 -6.14 -1.44
CA PRO A 61 -29.84 -5.92 -2.48
C PRO A 61 -30.38 -5.34 -3.80
N ALA A 62 -29.51 -4.76 -4.63
CA ALA A 62 -29.75 -4.67 -6.08
C ALA A 62 -28.44 -4.80 -6.88
N ALA A 63 -28.33 -6.00 -7.44
CA ALA A 63 -27.40 -6.54 -8.43
C ALA A 63 -26.68 -5.60 -9.43
N GLY A 64 -25.42 -5.98 -9.71
CA GLY A 64 -24.68 -5.75 -10.97
C GLY A 64 -23.30 -5.10 -10.73
N GLY A 65 -22.13 -5.70 -11.00
CA GLY A 65 -21.81 -7.00 -11.59
C GLY A 65 -20.49 -7.52 -11.02
N GLY A 66 -20.31 -8.84 -11.13
CA GLY A 66 -19.37 -9.62 -10.34
C GLY A 66 -17.89 -9.30 -10.54
N VAL A 67 -17.17 -9.32 -9.43
CA VAL A 67 -15.82 -9.88 -9.41
C VAL A 67 -15.96 -11.31 -8.88
N SER A 68 -15.40 -12.25 -9.61
CA SER A 68 -15.51 -13.69 -9.36
C SER A 68 -15.27 -14.04 -7.90
N ALA A 69 -16.20 -14.84 -7.37
CA ALA A 69 -16.05 -15.63 -6.17
C ALA A 69 -15.09 -16.81 -6.40
N GLU A 70 -13.87 -16.51 -6.84
CA GLU A 70 -12.73 -17.37 -6.60
C GLU A 70 -12.06 -16.78 -5.36
N GLY A 71 -12.21 -17.46 -4.23
CA GLY A 71 -11.68 -16.98 -2.95
C GLY A 71 -10.23 -16.55 -3.15
N VAL A 72 -9.93 -15.27 -2.93
CA VAL A 72 -8.56 -14.79 -2.94
C VAL A 72 -7.83 -15.63 -1.89
N PRO A 73 -6.92 -16.54 -2.28
CA PRO A 73 -6.18 -17.30 -1.31
C PRO A 73 -5.41 -16.31 -0.49
N ILE A 74 -5.64 -16.29 0.83
CA ILE A 74 -4.77 -15.56 1.75
C ILE A 74 -3.36 -16.13 1.49
N PRO A 75 -2.42 -15.33 0.96
CA PRO A 75 -1.10 -15.86 0.65
C PRO A 75 -0.47 -16.34 1.96
N PRO A 76 0.24 -17.49 1.96
CA PRO A 76 0.95 -17.93 3.14
C PRO A 76 1.90 -16.83 3.60
N ILE A 77 1.89 -16.57 4.91
CA ILE A 77 2.71 -15.56 5.57
C ILE A 77 4.17 -15.85 5.21
N GLY A 78 4.77 -15.01 4.37
CA GLY A 78 6.15 -15.18 3.88
C GLY A 78 6.35 -15.06 2.37
N ILE A 79 5.29 -14.95 1.56
CA ILE A 79 5.42 -14.63 0.13
C ILE A 79 5.32 -13.11 -0.06
N PRO A 80 6.28 -12.45 -0.75
CA PRO A 80 6.12 -11.04 -1.11
C PRO A 80 4.88 -10.91 -2.00
N ILE A 81 3.87 -10.15 -1.54
CA ILE A 81 2.73 -9.76 -2.37
C ILE A 81 3.30 -8.87 -3.47
N LYS A 82 3.61 -9.45 -4.63
CA LYS A 82 3.82 -8.68 -5.84
C LYS A 82 2.45 -8.09 -6.15
N ILE A 83 2.27 -6.80 -5.88
CA ILE A 83 1.10 -6.04 -6.32
C ILE A 83 1.11 -6.12 -7.86
N GLN A 84 0.36 -7.09 -8.39
CA GLN A 84 0.33 -7.44 -9.79
C GLN A 84 -0.90 -6.75 -10.39
N GLY A 85 -0.69 -5.52 -10.82
CA GLY A 85 -1.72 -4.70 -11.43
C GLY A 85 -1.17 -3.33 -11.81
N PRO A 86 -1.85 -2.63 -12.72
CA PRO A 86 -1.54 -1.24 -13.04
C PRO A 86 -1.68 -0.38 -11.79
N ARG A 87 -0.84 0.65 -11.66
CA ARG A 87 -0.96 1.62 -10.57
C ARG A 87 -1.99 2.67 -10.94
N ILE A 88 -2.50 3.37 -9.93
CA ILE A 88 -3.47 4.45 -10.11
C ILE A 88 -2.97 5.48 -11.16
N GLU A 89 -1.70 5.87 -11.09
CA GLU A 89 -1.10 6.83 -12.02
C GLU A 89 -0.94 6.35 -13.46
N ASP A 90 -0.97 5.03 -13.70
CA ASP A 90 -0.81 4.46 -15.03
C ASP A 90 -2.12 4.55 -15.83
N GLU A 91 -3.27 4.49 -15.15
CA GLU A 91 -4.60 4.48 -15.78
C GLU A 91 -5.36 5.80 -15.61
N ASN A 92 -4.97 6.64 -14.65
CA ASN A 92 -5.71 7.85 -14.31
C ASN A 92 -4.86 9.11 -14.49
N LYS A 93 -5.50 10.16 -14.99
CA LYS A 93 -4.86 11.44 -15.24
C LYS A 93 -4.84 12.30 -13.96
N ASN A 94 -3.77 13.07 -13.80
CA ASN A 94 -3.59 14.06 -12.71
C ASN A 94 -3.70 13.48 -11.28
N ILE A 95 -3.11 12.31 -11.08
CA ILE A 95 -2.92 11.69 -9.75
C ILE A 95 -1.66 12.26 -9.13
N ARG A 96 -1.74 12.76 -7.89
CA ARG A 96 -0.61 13.39 -7.19
C ARG A 96 -0.32 12.72 -5.85
N GLU A 97 -1.32 12.65 -4.97
CA GLU A 97 -1.15 12.19 -3.59
C GLU A 97 -1.34 10.67 -3.42
N LEU A 98 -2.04 10.02 -4.35
CA LEU A 98 -2.40 8.59 -4.29
C LEU A 98 -1.57 7.70 -5.24
N LYS A 99 -0.35 8.13 -5.57
CA LYS A 99 0.53 7.37 -6.47
C LYS A 99 1.03 6.08 -5.82
N GLY A 100 1.35 5.08 -6.63
CA GLY A 100 1.90 3.81 -6.18
C GLY A 100 0.88 2.80 -5.65
N LEU A 101 -0.39 3.21 -5.51
CA LEU A 101 -1.47 2.33 -5.11
C LEU A 101 -2.03 1.53 -6.31
N PRO A 102 -2.65 0.37 -6.07
CA PRO A 102 -3.35 -0.39 -7.11
C PRO A 102 -4.50 0.41 -7.75
N ALA A 103 -4.63 0.34 -9.08
CA ALA A 103 -5.64 1.11 -9.82
C ALA A 103 -7.10 0.79 -9.42
N ASP A 104 -7.38 -0.47 -9.09
CA ASP A 104 -8.69 -0.97 -8.64
C ASP A 104 -9.16 -0.34 -7.31
N GLN A 105 -8.24 0.19 -6.50
CA GLN A 105 -8.56 0.82 -5.23
C GLN A 105 -9.02 2.28 -5.36
N LEU A 106 -8.76 2.95 -6.48
CA LEU A 106 -9.04 4.38 -6.62
C LEU A 106 -10.52 4.71 -6.32
N GLN A 107 -11.45 3.94 -6.91
CA GLN A 107 -12.87 4.17 -6.74
C GLN A 107 -13.32 4.00 -5.28
N SER A 108 -12.80 2.99 -4.59
CA SER A 108 -13.10 2.74 -3.18
C SER A 108 -12.59 3.89 -2.29
N ILE A 109 -11.39 4.39 -2.56
CA ILE A 109 -10.82 5.55 -1.85
C ILE A 109 -11.69 6.80 -2.07
N MET A 110 -12.12 7.07 -3.30
CA MET A 110 -12.99 8.21 -3.60
C MET A 110 -14.36 8.10 -2.90
N GLN A 111 -14.95 6.90 -2.87
CA GLN A 111 -16.18 6.64 -2.12
C GLN A 111 -16.00 6.86 -0.63
N HIS A 112 -14.86 6.46 -0.06
CA HIS A 112 -14.55 6.70 1.34
C HIS A 112 -14.47 8.20 1.66
N PHE A 113 -13.87 9.00 0.77
CA PHE A 113 -13.85 10.46 0.93
C PHE A 113 -15.26 11.05 0.86
N ALA A 114 -16.05 10.69 -0.15
CA ALA A 114 -17.43 11.14 -0.29
C ALA A 114 -18.27 10.86 0.97
N LYS A 115 -18.22 9.62 1.48
CA LYS A 115 -18.89 9.22 2.72
C LYS A 115 -18.38 9.98 3.95
N SER A 116 -17.07 10.17 4.06
CA SER A 116 -16.47 10.87 5.20
C SER A 116 -16.90 12.34 5.27
N LEU A 117 -17.07 13.00 4.12
CA LEU A 117 -17.47 14.40 4.03
C LEU A 117 -18.99 14.59 3.95
N GLY A 118 -19.77 13.53 3.74
CA GLY A 118 -21.23 13.61 3.56
C GLY A 118 -21.63 14.29 2.24
N VAL A 119 -20.85 14.09 1.18
CA VAL A 119 -21.07 14.70 -0.13
C VAL A 119 -21.07 13.67 -1.25
N ASP A 120 -21.54 14.07 -2.43
CA ASP A 120 -21.41 13.27 -3.65
C ASP A 120 -20.11 13.57 -4.43
N CYS A 121 -19.83 12.75 -5.45
CA CYS A 121 -18.64 12.87 -6.29
C CYS A 121 -18.55 14.21 -7.02
N SER A 122 -19.70 14.80 -7.37
CA SER A 122 -19.79 16.07 -8.10
C SER A 122 -19.42 17.25 -7.22
N TYR A 123 -19.37 17.12 -5.89
CA TYR A 123 -18.87 18.18 -5.03
C TYR A 123 -17.41 18.53 -5.36
N CYS A 124 -16.57 17.51 -5.60
CA CYS A 124 -15.15 17.69 -5.92
C CYS A 124 -14.85 17.58 -7.43
N HIS A 125 -15.59 16.78 -8.19
CA HIS A 125 -15.26 16.48 -9.59
C HIS A 125 -16.23 17.12 -10.59
N ILE A 126 -15.77 17.22 -11.84
CA ILE A 126 -16.61 17.49 -13.01
C ILE A 126 -16.93 16.14 -13.65
N GLN A 127 -18.22 15.84 -13.89
CA GLN A 127 -18.61 14.60 -14.52
C GLN A 127 -17.99 14.49 -15.93
N GLY A 128 -17.42 13.34 -16.25
CA GLY A 128 -16.72 13.11 -17.52
C GLY A 128 -15.32 13.75 -17.61
N ALA A 129 -14.88 14.51 -16.60
CA ALA A 129 -13.57 15.16 -16.56
C ALA A 129 -12.99 15.15 -15.14
N PHE A 130 -12.76 13.95 -14.60
CA PHE A 130 -12.32 13.73 -13.21
C PHE A 130 -10.93 14.30 -12.91
N GLU A 131 -10.09 14.45 -13.93
CA GLU A 131 -8.72 14.96 -13.86
C GLU A 131 -8.65 16.47 -13.66
N LYS A 132 -9.69 17.22 -14.03
CA LYS A 132 -9.72 18.69 -13.89
C LYS A 132 -9.67 19.13 -12.43
N ASP A 133 -8.92 20.19 -12.16
CA ASP A 133 -8.76 20.78 -10.83
C ASP A 133 -9.55 22.11 -10.69
N ASP A 134 -10.51 22.36 -11.59
CA ASP A 134 -11.30 23.60 -11.65
C ASP A 134 -12.14 23.86 -10.39
N LYS A 135 -12.45 22.79 -9.62
CA LYS A 135 -13.21 22.90 -8.36
C LYS A 135 -12.27 23.11 -7.17
N PRO A 136 -12.45 24.18 -6.38
CA PRO A 136 -11.60 24.45 -5.22
C PRO A 136 -11.70 23.35 -4.16
N ALA A 137 -12.84 22.66 -4.07
CA ALA A 137 -13.05 21.51 -3.19
C ALA A 137 -12.03 20.39 -3.45
N LYS A 138 -11.69 20.10 -4.71
CA LYS A 138 -10.69 19.08 -5.06
C LYS A 138 -9.28 19.51 -4.63
N LEU A 139 -8.92 20.77 -4.85
CA LEU A 139 -7.64 21.31 -4.41
C LEU A 139 -7.50 21.28 -2.88
N MET A 140 -8.58 21.56 -2.16
CA MET A 140 -8.59 21.42 -0.70
C MET A 140 -8.46 19.95 -0.28
N ALA A 141 -9.19 19.05 -0.92
CA ALA A 141 -9.10 17.61 -0.63
C ALA A 141 -7.66 17.08 -0.78
N ARG A 142 -6.92 17.51 -1.82
CA ARG A 142 -5.49 17.16 -1.97
C ARG A 142 -4.63 17.60 -0.78
N LYS A 143 -4.85 18.81 -0.27
CA LYS A 143 -4.15 19.30 0.93
C LYS A 143 -4.49 18.45 2.15
N MET A 144 -5.75 18.07 2.30
CA MET A 144 -6.20 17.21 3.41
C MET A 144 -5.65 15.79 3.32
N ILE A 145 -5.57 15.20 2.12
CA ILE A 145 -4.93 13.89 1.92
C ILE A 145 -3.48 13.94 2.38
N LYS A 146 -2.73 14.99 1.98
CA LYS A 146 -1.35 15.18 2.42
C LYS A 146 -1.25 15.34 3.94
N MET A 147 -2.15 16.11 4.56
CA MET A 147 -2.20 16.29 6.02
C MET A 147 -2.42 14.96 6.74
N VAL A 148 -3.42 14.18 6.33
CA VAL A 148 -3.72 12.88 6.95
C VAL A 148 -2.56 11.89 6.77
N ALA A 149 -1.95 11.85 5.57
CA ALA A 149 -0.78 11.02 5.32
C ALA A 149 0.39 11.41 6.22
N ASP A 150 0.63 12.71 6.41
CA ASP A 150 1.67 13.22 7.29
C ASP A 150 1.39 12.90 8.77
N MET A 151 0.14 13.07 9.21
CA MET A 151 -0.29 12.69 10.56
C MET A 151 -0.06 11.20 10.82
N ASN A 152 -0.49 10.33 9.90
CA ASN A 152 -0.32 8.89 10.05
C ASN A 152 1.13 8.44 9.97
N LYS A 153 1.99 9.20 9.30
CA LYS A 153 3.43 8.92 9.22
C LYS A 153 4.17 9.33 10.49
N ASN A 154 3.81 10.49 11.06
CA ASN A 154 4.60 11.11 12.12
C ASN A 154 4.08 10.82 13.54
N TYR A 155 2.81 10.41 13.69
CA TYR A 155 2.21 10.14 15.00
C TYR A 155 1.92 8.64 15.18
N LEU A 156 2.54 8.03 16.20
CA LEU A 156 2.44 6.60 16.50
C LEU A 156 1.21 6.24 17.38
N GLY A 157 0.24 7.15 17.50
CA GLY A 157 -0.92 7.03 18.40
C GLY A 157 -2.17 6.36 17.80
N GLY A 158 -2.11 5.96 16.52
CA GLY A 158 -3.23 5.34 15.80
C GLY A 158 -3.44 5.97 14.43
N ALA A 159 -4.16 5.25 13.56
CA ALA A 159 -4.47 5.73 12.22
C ALA A 159 -5.65 6.72 12.26
N VAL A 160 -5.40 7.95 11.80
CA VAL A 160 -6.44 8.94 11.53
C VAL A 160 -6.94 8.83 10.10
N THR A 161 -8.23 9.08 9.91
CA THR A 161 -8.88 9.08 8.58
C THR A 161 -9.69 10.37 8.42
N CYS A 162 -10.22 10.60 7.22
CA CYS A 162 -11.13 11.73 6.96
C CYS A 162 -12.35 11.68 7.91
N PHE A 163 -12.88 10.47 8.16
CA PHE A 163 -14.04 10.27 9.03
C PHE A 163 -13.76 10.64 10.49
N THR A 164 -12.52 10.45 10.97
CA THR A 164 -12.14 10.79 12.35
C THR A 164 -12.54 12.21 12.74
N CYS A 165 -12.39 13.17 11.82
CA CYS A 165 -12.74 14.57 12.04
C CYS A 165 -14.07 14.97 11.40
N HIS A 166 -14.30 14.56 10.15
CA HIS A 166 -15.48 15.03 9.40
C HIS A 166 -16.78 14.35 9.82
N GLN A 167 -16.74 13.08 10.23
CA GLN A 167 -17.89 12.34 10.74
C GLN A 167 -19.15 12.43 9.84
N GLY A 168 -18.97 12.42 8.52
CA GLY A 168 -20.05 12.54 7.55
C GLY A 168 -20.53 13.98 7.31
N SER A 169 -19.73 15.00 7.66
CA SER A 169 -20.05 16.41 7.47
C SER A 169 -18.91 17.18 6.81
N LEU A 170 -19.26 18.12 5.92
CA LEU A 170 -18.29 18.92 5.18
C LEU A 170 -17.34 19.72 6.07
N LYS A 171 -17.87 20.21 7.20
CA LYS A 171 -17.10 20.89 8.23
C LYS A 171 -17.00 19.96 9.44
N PRO A 172 -15.78 19.68 9.93
CA PRO A 172 -15.61 19.02 11.22
C PRO A 172 -16.33 19.79 12.32
N LYS A 173 -16.84 19.06 13.33
CA LYS A 173 -17.41 19.68 14.52
C LYS A 173 -16.27 20.31 15.34
N ALA A 174 -16.53 21.51 15.88
CA ALA A 174 -15.60 22.23 16.76
C ALA A 174 -15.60 21.64 18.17
#